data_AF-A0A6I1NUB7-F1
#
_entry.id   AF-A0A6I1NUB7-F1
#
_cell.length_a   1.000
_cell.length_b   1.000
_cell.length_c   1.000
_cell.angle_alpha   90.00
_cell.angle_beta   90.00
_cell.angle_gamma   90.00
#
_symmetry.space_group_name_H-M   'P 1'
#
loop_
_entity.id
_entity.type
_entity.pdbx_description
1 polymer ?
#
loop_
_entity_poly.entity_id
_entity_poly.type
_entity_poly.pdbx_seq_one_letter_code
_entity_poly.pdbx_strand_id
1 'polypeptide(L)'
;MFKATPNPPATPSPLDLTPDAVDRALAHYIFPQPSTSKPSRPGNVASPNLWEQALVDACSILESAAAMAYDHADNLTGSNRKVAMGMVHLIELAQRRVDSALEEKLQGFQA
;
A
#
# COMPACT_ATOMS: atom_id res chain seq x y z
N MET A 1 38.36 8.12 -8.97
CA MET A 1 38.14 7.94 -7.51
C MET A 1 37.14 6.82 -7.34
N PHE A 2 37.57 5.64 -6.87
CA PHE A 2 36.64 4.55 -6.54
C PHE A 2 35.92 4.92 -5.24
N LYS A 3 34.60 5.11 -5.30
CA LYS A 3 33.76 5.08 -4.11
C LYS A 3 33.79 3.63 -3.64
N ALA A 4 34.56 3.32 -2.61
CA ALA A 4 34.42 2.06 -1.91
C ALA A 4 32.97 2.01 -1.41
N THR A 5 32.13 1.19 -2.04
CA THR A 5 30.79 0.91 -1.55
C THR A 5 30.97 0.35 -0.14
N PRO A 6 30.42 0.98 0.92
CA PRO A 6 30.50 0.41 2.24
C PRO A 6 29.88 -0.99 2.15
N ASN A 7 30.59 -2.01 2.66
CA ASN A 7 30.00 -3.32 2.77
C ASN A 7 28.67 -3.19 3.52
N PRO A 8 27.59 -3.84 3.04
CA PRO A 8 26.35 -3.87 3.80
C PRO A 8 26.67 -4.42 5.20
N PRO A 9 26.03 -3.88 6.26
CA PRO A 9 26.20 -4.41 7.60
C PRO A 9 25.93 -5.91 7.57
N ALA A 10 26.78 -6.68 8.25
CA ALA A 10 26.64 -8.13 8.31
C ALA A 10 25.21 -8.48 8.70
N THR A 11 24.53 -9.25 7.84
CA THR A 11 23.18 -9.74 8.13
C THR A 11 23.29 -10.55 9.42
N PRO A 12 22.62 -10.17 10.51
CA PRO A 12 22.69 -10.94 11.75
C PRO A 12 22.15 -12.34 11.43
N SER A 13 22.94 -13.34 11.74
CA SER A 13 22.51 -14.72 11.66
C SER A 13 21.27 -14.87 12.57
N PRO A 14 20.27 -15.71 12.26
CA PRO A 14 19.11 -15.91 13.14
C PRO A 14 19.46 -16.28 14.60
N LEU A 15 20.70 -16.73 14.83
CA LEU A 15 21.28 -17.07 16.13
C LEU A 15 21.83 -15.86 16.92
N ASP A 16 22.07 -14.72 16.26
CA ASP A 16 22.64 -13.50 16.87
C ASP A 16 21.55 -12.55 17.40
N LEU A 17 20.29 -12.85 17.11
CA LEU A 17 19.14 -12.07 17.57
C LEU A 17 18.78 -12.50 18.99
N THR A 18 18.94 -11.58 19.95
CA THR A 18 18.44 -11.82 21.30
C THR A 18 16.91 -11.90 21.25
N PRO A 19 16.28 -12.78 22.05
CA PRO A 19 14.81 -12.87 22.12
C PRO A 19 14.17 -11.51 22.41
N ASP A 20 14.82 -10.67 23.22
CA ASP A 20 14.38 -9.30 23.51
C ASP A 20 14.41 -8.37 22.29
N ALA A 21 15.41 -8.49 21.40
CA ALA A 21 15.45 -7.73 20.17
C ALA A 21 14.34 -8.19 19.19
N VAL A 22 14.06 -9.49 19.16
CA VAL A 22 12.96 -10.08 18.37
C VAL A 22 11.61 -9.61 18.89
N ASP A 23 11.39 -9.70 20.20
CA ASP A 23 10.15 -9.25 20.84
C ASP A 23 9.95 -7.74 20.69
N ARG A 24 11.02 -6.95 20.76
CA ARG A 24 10.96 -5.51 20.52
C ARG A 24 10.60 -5.18 19.08
N ALA A 25 11.18 -5.90 18.11
CA ALA A 25 10.85 -5.72 16.70
C ALA A 25 9.39 -6.13 16.44
N LEU A 26 8.97 -7.31 16.91
CA LEU A 26 7.60 -7.79 16.79
C LEU A 26 6.60 -6.84 17.45
N ALA A 27 6.88 -6.38 18.67
CA ALA A 27 6.02 -5.44 19.37
C ALA A 27 5.86 -4.12 18.59
N HIS A 28 6.91 -3.65 17.92
CA HIS A 28 6.85 -2.41 17.14
C HIS A 28 5.90 -2.50 15.94
N TYR A 29 5.83 -3.66 15.28
CA TYR A 29 4.97 -3.88 14.12
C TYR A 29 3.58 -4.39 14.47
N ILE A 30 3.45 -5.19 15.53
CA ILE A 30 2.18 -5.82 15.95
C ILE A 30 1.38 -4.88 16.85
N PHE A 31 2.05 -4.08 17.68
CA PHE A 31 1.41 -3.16 18.61
C PHE A 31 2.02 -1.76 18.46
N PRO A 32 1.49 -0.90 17.56
CA PRO A 32 1.93 0.47 17.45
C PRO A 32 1.62 1.20 18.77
N GLN A 33 2.58 1.21 19.69
CA GLN A 33 2.48 1.94 20.94
C GLN A 33 2.41 3.44 20.61
N PRO A 34 1.52 4.22 21.25
CA PRO A 34 1.56 5.67 21.13
C PRO A 34 2.87 6.16 21.77
N SER A 35 3.90 6.39 20.96
CA SER A 35 5.22 6.76 21.43
C SER A 35 5.17 8.12 22.14
N THR A 36 5.35 8.12 23.46
CA THR A 36 5.72 9.31 24.23
C THR A 36 7.22 9.57 24.01
N SER A 37 7.61 10.05 22.82
CA SER A 37 8.96 10.58 22.61
C SER A 37 8.89 11.89 21.83
N LYS A 38 9.47 12.92 22.48
CA LYS A 38 9.70 14.33 22.10
C LYS A 38 9.32 14.80 20.68
N PRO A 39 8.78 16.03 20.55
CA PRO A 39 8.26 16.57 19.30
C PRO A 39 9.40 16.89 18.33
N SER A 40 9.66 15.98 17.40
CA SER A 40 10.43 16.32 16.19
C SER A 40 9.45 16.87 15.15
N ARG A 41 9.51 18.20 15.00
CA ARG A 41 9.16 19.05 13.84
C ARG A 41 7.92 18.70 12.99
N PRO A 42 6.99 19.64 12.75
CA PRO A 42 5.82 19.41 11.89
C PRO A 42 6.25 19.44 10.42
N GLY A 43 6.81 18.33 9.94
CA GLY A 43 6.63 17.93 8.55
C GLY A 43 5.33 17.13 8.49
N ASN A 44 4.46 17.42 7.52
CA ASN A 44 3.27 16.62 7.22
C ASN A 44 3.67 15.18 6.86
N VAL A 45 3.98 14.37 7.86
CA VAL A 45 3.88 12.92 7.77
C VAL A 45 2.44 12.65 8.14
N ALA A 46 1.58 12.59 7.11
CA ALA A 46 0.36 11.80 7.25
C ALA A 46 0.80 10.46 7.86
N SER A 47 0.22 10.09 8.99
CA SER A 47 0.59 8.85 9.66
C SER A 47 0.53 7.72 8.62
N PRO A 48 1.55 6.85 8.52
CA PRO A 48 1.59 5.80 7.50
C PRO A 48 0.28 4.99 7.44
N ASN A 49 -0.34 4.79 8.60
CA ASN A 49 -1.64 4.16 8.77
C ASN A 49 -2.78 4.84 7.97
N LEU A 50 -2.80 6.17 7.86
CA LEU A 50 -3.89 6.89 7.19
C LEU A 50 -3.84 6.70 5.67
N TRP A 51 -2.63 6.64 5.10
CA TRP A 51 -2.42 6.40 3.67
C TRP A 51 -2.76 4.95 3.29
N GLU A 52 -2.25 4.00 4.07
CA GLU A 52 -2.53 2.58 3.85
C GLU A 52 -4.03 2.28 4.00
N GLN A 53 -4.68 2.87 5.01
CA GLN A 53 -6.13 2.74 5.19
C GLN A 53 -6.91 3.35 4.01
N ALA A 54 -6.54 4.55 3.55
CA ALA A 54 -7.19 5.17 2.39
C ALA A 54 -7.05 4.33 1.11
N LEU A 55 -5.93 3.63 0.94
CA LEU A 55 -5.75 2.70 -0.18
C LEU A 55 -6.63 1.45 -0.06
N VAL A 56 -6.68 0.84 1.13
CA VAL A 56 -7.56 -0.30 1.38
C VAL A 56 -9.02 0.09 1.11
N ASP A 57 -9.45 1.25 1.61
CA ASP A 57 -10.79 1.79 1.37
C ASP A 57 -11.03 2.01 -0.13
N ALA A 58 -10.07 2.60 -0.85
CA ALA A 58 -10.18 2.81 -2.30
C ALA A 58 -10.30 1.48 -3.06
N CYS A 59 -9.50 0.46 -2.73
CA CYS A 59 -9.60 -0.87 -3.34
C CYS A 59 -10.97 -1.50 -3.07
N SER A 60 -11.44 -1.46 -1.81
CA SER A 60 -12.76 -1.98 -1.44
C SER A 60 -13.90 -1.27 -2.19
N ILE A 61 -13.80 0.06 -2.37
CA ILE A 61 -14.78 0.85 -3.15
C ILE A 61 -14.76 0.41 -4.62
N LEU A 62 -13.58 0.27 -5.22
CA LEU A 62 -13.45 -0.12 -6.62
C LEU A 62 -13.95 -1.54 -6.88
N GLU A 63 -13.65 -2.49 -5.99
CA GLU A 63 -14.18 -3.86 -6.06
C GLU A 63 -15.71 -3.89 -5.94
N SER A 64 -16.25 -3.15 -4.98
CA SER A 64 -17.71 -3.03 -4.80
C SER A 64 -18.36 -2.38 -6.03
N ALA A 65 -17.76 -1.34 -6.57
CA ALA A 65 -18.22 -0.68 -7.79
C ALA A 65 -18.17 -1.61 -9.01
N ALA A 66 -17.10 -2.41 -9.15
CA ALA A 66 -16.99 -3.41 -10.21
C ALA A 66 -18.10 -4.44 -10.10
N ALA A 67 -18.35 -4.99 -8.91
CA ALA A 67 -19.42 -5.96 -8.68
C ALA A 67 -20.80 -5.38 -9.07
N MET A 68 -21.11 -4.15 -8.65
CA MET A 68 -22.35 -3.47 -9.05
C MET A 68 -22.43 -3.21 -10.56
N ALA A 69 -21.32 -2.82 -11.19
CA ALA A 69 -21.29 -2.53 -12.62
C ALA A 69 -21.46 -3.80 -13.47
N TYR A 70 -20.86 -4.92 -13.05
CA TYR A 70 -21.04 -6.23 -13.67
C TYR A 70 -22.48 -6.72 -13.50
N ASP A 71 -23.04 -6.68 -12.29
CA ASP A 71 -24.44 -7.06 -12.04
C ASP A 71 -25.40 -6.17 -12.87
N HIS A 72 -25.13 -4.87 -12.96
CA HIS A 72 -25.91 -3.97 -13.81
C HIS A 72 -25.78 -4.30 -15.31
N ALA A 73 -24.58 -4.65 -15.77
CA ALA A 73 -24.36 -5.03 -17.17
C ALA A 73 -25.05 -6.35 -17.53
N ASP A 74 -25.07 -7.33 -16.62
CA ASP A 74 -25.72 -8.62 -16.82
C ASP A 74 -27.24 -8.49 -16.97
N ASN A 75 -27.83 -7.49 -16.32
CA ASN A 75 -29.25 -7.14 -16.45
C ASN A 75 -29.59 -6.38 -17.75
N LEU A 76 -28.61 -6.08 -18.60
CA LEU A 76 -28.78 -5.31 -19.84
C LEU A 76 -28.44 -6.11 -21.10
N THR A 77 -28.97 -5.66 -22.24
CA THR A 77 -28.67 -6.23 -23.56
C THR A 77 -28.34 -5.16 -24.59
N GLY A 78 -27.75 -5.58 -25.72
CA GLY A 78 -27.47 -4.70 -26.87
C GLY A 78 -26.55 -3.52 -26.54
N SER A 79 -26.96 -2.32 -26.99
CA SER A 79 -26.16 -1.09 -26.82
C SER A 79 -26.01 -0.67 -25.35
N ASN A 80 -27.06 -0.82 -24.54
CA ASN A 80 -27.04 -0.43 -23.13
C ASN A 80 -26.04 -1.29 -22.34
N ARG A 81 -25.95 -2.59 -22.64
CA ARG A 81 -24.92 -3.45 -22.05
C ARG A 81 -23.51 -2.98 -22.41
N LYS A 82 -23.27 -2.52 -23.65
CA LYS A 82 -21.96 -2.00 -24.05
C LYS A 82 -21.57 -0.76 -23.24
N VAL A 83 -22.53 0.13 -22.97
CA VAL A 83 -22.31 1.30 -22.11
C VAL A 83 -21.99 0.86 -20.68
N ALA A 84 -22.72 -0.11 -20.13
CA ALA A 84 -22.45 -0.64 -18.79
C ALA A 84 -21.08 -1.32 -18.68
N MET A 85 -20.68 -2.10 -19.69
CA MET A 85 -19.31 -2.63 -19.79
C MET A 85 -18.25 -1.52 -19.92
N GLY A 86 -18.62 -0.36 -20.46
CA GLY A 86 -17.77 0.83 -20.43
C GLY A 86 -17.49 1.31 -19.00
N MET A 87 -18.49 1.27 -18.11
CA MET A 87 -18.30 1.59 -16.69
C MET A 87 -17.36 0.60 -16.01
N VAL A 88 -17.56 -0.70 -16.23
CA VAL A 88 -16.64 -1.76 -15.76
C VAL A 88 -15.21 -1.45 -16.20
N HIS A 89 -15.01 -1.14 -17.48
CA HIS A 89 -13.68 -0.86 -18.01
C HIS A 89 -13.02 0.37 -17.37
N LEU A 90 -13.79 1.42 -17.08
CA LEU A 90 -13.29 2.60 -16.35
C LEU A 90 -12.86 2.25 -14.92
N ILE A 91 -13.60 1.37 -14.25
CA ILE A 91 -13.27 0.91 -12.89
C ILE A 91 -11.97 0.10 -12.91
N GLU A 92 -11.82 -0.85 -13.83
CA GLU A 92 -10.58 -1.61 -14.01
C GLU A 92 -9.39 -0.71 -14.33
N LEU A 93 -9.59 0.34 -15.13
CA LEU A 93 -8.56 1.32 -15.41
C LEU A 93 -8.16 2.08 -14.14
N ALA A 94 -9.13 2.46 -13.31
CA ALA A 94 -8.86 3.12 -12.03
C ALA A 94 -8.06 2.22 -11.09
N GLN A 95 -8.39 0.93 -10.99
CA GLN A 95 -7.61 -0.05 -10.22
C GLN A 95 -6.15 -0.11 -10.68
N ARG A 96 -5.90 -0.28 -11.99
CA ARG A 96 -4.53 -0.29 -12.54
C ARG A 96 -3.75 1.00 -12.23
N ARG A 97 -4.43 2.14 -12.15
CA ARG A 97 -3.80 3.43 -11.81
C ARG A 97 -3.43 3.51 -10.33
N VAL A 98 -4.23 2.92 -9.44
CA VAL A 98 -3.87 2.77 -8.02
C VAL A 98 -2.64 1.86 -7.89
N ASP A 99 -2.64 0.72 -8.58
CA ASP A 99 -1.50 -0.22 -8.57
C ASP A 99 -0.22 0.42 -9.09
N SER A 100 -0.31 1.18 -10.19
CA SER A 100 0.84 1.89 -10.76
C SER A 100 1.37 2.97 -9.81
N ALA A 101 0.49 3.71 -9.13
CA ALA A 101 0.88 4.72 -8.16
C ALA A 101 1.56 4.11 -6.92
N LEU A 102 1.13 2.91 -6.52
CA LEU A 102 1.78 2.12 -5.48
C LEU A 102 3.19 1.69 -5.88
N GLU A 103 3.35 1.20 -7.10
CA GLU A 103 4.64 0.75 -7.62
C GLU A 103 5.64 1.90 -7.77
N GLU A 104 5.21 3.07 -8.26
CA GLU A 104 6.04 4.28 -8.32
C GLU A 104 6.54 4.70 -6.93
N LYS A 105 5.65 4.66 -5.92
CA LYS A 105 6.03 4.98 -4.53
C LYS A 105 7.07 4.00 -4.00
N LEU A 106 6.96 2.71 -4.32
CA LEU A 106 7.92 1.68 -3.90
C LEU A 106 9.29 1.86 -4.56
N GLN A 107 9.34 2.26 -5.84
CA GLN A 107 10.59 2.56 -6.55
C GLN A 107 11.30 3.79 -5.97
N GLY A 108 10.56 4.78 -5.49
CA GLY A 108 11.10 5.96 -4.80
C GLY A 108 11.83 5.66 -3.49
N PHE A 109 11.64 4.47 -2.89
CA PHE A 109 12.40 4.03 -1.72
C PHE A 109 13.72 3.31 -2.08
N GLN A 110 13.96 2.99 -3.37
CA GLN A 110 15.17 2.30 -3.83
C GLN A 110 16.21 3.21 -4.51
N ALA A 111 15.98 4.52 -4.57
CA ALA A 111 16.88 5.54 -5.12
C ALA A 111 17.48 6.42 -4.01
#